data_AF-A0A6C0K1V9-F1
#
_entry.id   AF-A0A6C0K1V9-F1
#
_cell.length_a   1.000
_cell.length_b   1.000
_cell.length_c   1.000
_cell.angle_alpha   90.00
_cell.angle_beta   90.00
_cell.angle_gamma   90.00
#
_symmetry.space_group_name_H-M   'P 1'
#
loop_
_entity.id
_entity.type
_entity.pdbx_description
1 polymer ?
#
loop_
_entity_poly.entity_id
_entity_poly.type
_entity_poly.pdbx_seq_one_letter_code
_entity_poly.pdbx_strand_id
1 'polypeptide(L)'
;MNEEQPSAFQNVSGAASNAYSSVADSISGLKNSISSSMSEYSSPTSLGDASSDFLQSNSIIARIAFVLFVVILFNILLRLGMFLLNYFSQSNTNPYLIQGLIDGNKSIWVKQDPKDDNSVPLLRSNNKPSGIEWTWSVWLFVNDVGTPGASGSSPTVLTNNDRYHHIFHKGTNSYATNGVASLNNGPGVYLSYNQNPTIHIVLDTVVQIEPATMNIDNIPLKKWFHLLIRLQNNNIDVYMNGVISAHKILDNVPKQNYYDVFVCDHGGFNGSLSNLRYYASALNIFSINAIVSAGPNLSPSTSPAVGASNSAKAPKYGASYLSSLWYTSKL
;
A
#
# COMPACT_ATOMS: atom_id res chain seq x y z
N MET A 1 -22.39 -48.33 22.88
CA MET A 1 -21.11 -47.84 22.33
C MET A 1 -21.35 -46.37 22.03
N ASN A 2 -20.97 -45.48 22.95
CA ASN A 2 -21.22 -44.05 22.83
C ASN A 2 -20.03 -43.44 22.09
N GLU A 3 -20.29 -42.82 20.93
CA GLU A 3 -19.28 -42.09 20.16
C GLU A 3 -19.12 -40.68 20.72
N GLU A 4 -17.90 -40.35 21.16
CA GLU A 4 -17.47 -39.01 21.56
C GLU A 4 -17.13 -38.16 20.31
N GLN A 5 -17.66 -36.95 20.26
CA GLN A 5 -17.31 -35.90 19.29
C GLN A 5 -16.20 -34.98 19.88
N PRO A 6 -15.30 -34.40 19.06
CA PRO A 6 -14.05 -33.83 19.55
C PRO A 6 -14.17 -32.40 20.11
N SER A 7 -13.65 -32.24 21.32
CA SER A 7 -13.54 -31.05 22.19
C SER A 7 -12.50 -29.99 21.73
N ALA A 8 -12.14 -29.96 20.45
CA ALA A 8 -11.06 -29.10 19.94
C ALA A 8 -11.49 -27.64 19.65
N PHE A 9 -12.76 -27.38 19.33
CA PHE A 9 -13.23 -26.05 18.93
C PHE A 9 -13.53 -25.09 20.09
N GLN A 10 -13.89 -25.60 21.28
CA GLN A 10 -14.12 -24.74 22.46
C GLN A 10 -12.83 -24.19 23.07
N ASN A 11 -11.73 -24.96 22.98
CA ASN A 11 -10.42 -24.59 23.55
C ASN A 11 -9.73 -23.43 22.80
N VAL A 12 -9.99 -23.26 21.51
CA VAL A 12 -9.40 -22.16 20.70
C VAL A 12 -10.01 -20.81 21.05
N SER A 13 -11.31 -20.77 21.38
CA SER A 13 -11.97 -19.51 21.80
C SER A 13 -11.48 -19.03 23.16
N GLY A 14 -11.20 -19.97 24.09
CA GLY A 14 -10.63 -19.67 25.40
C GLY A 14 -9.17 -19.22 25.32
N ALA A 15 -8.37 -19.81 24.43
CA ALA A 15 -6.98 -19.39 24.22
C ALA A 15 -6.88 -17.97 23.62
N ALA A 16 -7.76 -17.62 22.68
CA ALA A 16 -7.82 -16.28 22.09
C ALA A 16 -8.31 -15.23 23.11
N SER A 17 -9.34 -15.52 23.91
CA SER A 17 -9.80 -14.60 24.96
C SER A 17 -8.74 -14.36 26.03
N ASN A 18 -7.97 -15.40 26.38
CA ASN A 18 -6.89 -15.31 27.37
C ASN A 18 -5.66 -14.53 26.83
N ALA A 19 -5.40 -14.59 25.51
CA ALA A 19 -4.36 -13.79 24.87
C ALA A 19 -4.74 -12.29 24.79
N TYR A 20 -6.01 -11.96 24.52
CA TYR A 20 -6.48 -10.57 24.54
C TYR A 20 -6.52 -9.99 25.95
N SER A 21 -6.94 -10.76 26.96
CA SER A 21 -6.95 -10.30 28.35
C SER A 21 -5.52 -10.08 28.87
N SER A 22 -4.58 -10.98 28.59
CA SER A 22 -3.18 -10.82 29.01
C SER A 22 -2.46 -9.63 28.36
N VAL A 23 -2.81 -9.26 27.12
CA VAL A 23 -2.30 -8.03 26.47
C VAL A 23 -2.95 -6.79 27.08
N ALA A 24 -4.25 -6.82 27.35
CA ALA A 24 -4.95 -5.72 28.02
C ALA A 24 -4.44 -5.49 29.45
N ASP A 25 -4.14 -6.57 30.18
CA ASP A 25 -3.58 -6.54 31.54
C ASP A 25 -2.14 -6.02 31.53
N SER A 26 -1.34 -6.40 30.53
CA SER A 26 0.03 -5.89 30.36
C SER A 26 0.05 -4.39 30.03
N ILE A 27 -0.86 -3.91 29.19
CA ILE A 27 -1.01 -2.47 28.86
C ILE A 27 -1.52 -1.69 30.08
N SER A 28 -2.44 -2.26 30.85
CA SER A 28 -2.96 -1.66 32.08
C SER A 28 -1.88 -1.61 33.17
N GLY A 29 -1.05 -2.66 33.29
CA GLY A 29 0.13 -2.68 34.14
C GLY A 29 1.13 -1.60 33.78
N LEU A 30 1.43 -1.44 32.48
CA LEU A 30 2.34 -0.38 32.00
C LEU A 30 1.79 1.04 32.28
N LYS A 31 0.49 1.26 32.05
CA LYS A 31 -0.17 2.54 32.37
C LYS A 31 -0.10 2.85 33.86
N ASN A 32 -0.33 1.86 34.70
CA ASN A 32 -0.27 2.03 36.15
C ASN A 32 1.16 2.31 36.63
N SER A 33 2.17 1.63 36.07
CA SER A 33 3.58 1.89 36.39
C SER A 33 4.07 3.26 35.89
N ILE A 34 3.61 3.72 34.73
CA ILE A 34 3.94 5.06 34.22
C ILE A 34 3.21 6.14 35.03
N SER A 35 1.95 5.91 35.38
CA SER A 35 1.16 6.82 36.22
C SER A 35 1.75 6.90 37.63
N SER A 36 2.22 5.80 38.21
CA SER A 36 2.83 5.79 39.54
C SER A 36 4.17 6.52 39.52
N SER A 37 5.05 6.22 38.55
CA SER A 37 6.32 6.93 38.40
C SER A 37 6.10 8.43 38.15
N MET A 38 5.12 8.80 37.31
CA MET A 38 4.82 10.20 37.06
C MET A 38 4.19 10.91 38.27
N SER A 39 3.39 10.20 39.06
CA SER A 39 2.84 10.73 40.32
C SER A 39 3.93 11.00 41.36
N GLU A 40 4.95 10.14 41.40
CA GLU A 40 6.11 10.26 42.28
C GLU A 40 7.01 11.43 41.90
N TYR A 41 7.17 11.71 40.60
CA TYR A 41 7.86 12.91 40.10
C TYR A 41 7.02 14.20 40.20
N SER A 42 5.69 14.09 40.22
CA SER A 42 4.77 15.24 40.33
C SER A 42 4.46 15.65 41.77
N SER A 43 4.98 14.93 42.75
CA SER A 43 4.78 15.23 44.17
C SER A 43 5.51 16.53 44.53
N PRO A 44 4.80 17.61 44.92
CA PRO A 44 5.38 18.97 45.09
C PRO A 44 6.46 19.09 46.17
N THR A 45 6.59 18.09 47.04
CA THR A 45 7.30 18.15 48.32
C THR A 45 8.81 17.96 48.25
N SER A 46 9.41 17.61 47.10
CA SER A 46 10.87 17.51 46.96
C SER A 46 11.49 18.49 45.96
N LEU A 47 10.68 19.10 45.08
CA LEU A 47 11.13 20.10 44.11
C LEU A 47 10.79 21.54 44.53
N GLY A 48 9.74 21.77 45.32
CA GLY A 48 9.26 23.12 45.67
C GLY A 48 10.20 23.90 46.60
N ASP A 49 10.55 23.35 47.76
CA ASP A 49 11.27 24.09 48.81
C ASP A 49 12.78 24.26 48.52
N ALA A 50 13.41 23.25 47.90
CA ALA A 50 14.82 23.36 47.54
C ALA A 50 15.06 24.23 46.30
N SER A 51 14.07 24.35 45.39
CA SER A 51 14.19 25.19 44.21
C SER A 51 13.86 26.65 44.50
N SER A 52 12.91 26.96 45.38
CA SER A 52 12.57 28.36 45.70
C SER A 52 13.73 29.11 46.34
N ASP A 53 14.47 28.49 47.26
CA ASP A 53 15.65 29.09 47.90
C ASP A 53 16.83 29.23 46.92
N PHE A 54 17.01 28.27 46.03
CA PHE A 54 18.03 28.35 44.97
C PHE A 54 17.69 29.43 43.93
N LEU A 55 16.41 29.55 43.55
CA LEU A 55 15.88 30.52 42.58
C LEU A 55 15.87 31.95 43.14
N GLN A 56 15.66 32.13 44.45
CA GLN A 56 15.70 33.44 45.10
C GLN A 56 17.11 33.88 45.51
N SER A 57 18.07 32.97 45.60
CA SER A 57 19.45 33.33 45.90
C SER A 57 20.11 34.06 44.71
N ASN A 58 20.58 35.29 44.93
CA ASN A 58 21.36 36.05 43.94
C ASN A 58 22.82 35.55 43.83
N SER A 59 22.98 34.23 43.90
CA SER A 59 24.26 33.54 43.90
C SER A 59 24.83 33.44 42.49
N ILE A 60 26.16 33.57 42.36
CA ILE A 60 26.87 33.30 41.11
C ILE A 60 26.58 31.88 40.61
N ILE A 61 26.43 30.91 41.53
CA ILE A 61 26.09 29.52 41.21
C ILE A 61 24.70 29.44 40.56
N ALA A 62 23.71 30.15 41.09
CA ALA A 62 22.35 30.16 40.53
C ALA A 62 22.33 30.75 39.11
N ARG A 63 23.11 31.80 38.84
CA ARG A 63 23.25 32.39 37.49
C ARG A 63 23.90 31.42 36.50
N ILE A 64 24.96 30.72 36.91
CA ILE A 64 25.64 29.72 36.06
C ILE A 64 24.71 28.53 35.79
N ALA A 65 24.01 28.03 36.82
CA ALA A 65 23.05 26.93 36.69
C ALA A 65 21.87 27.31 35.78
N PHE A 66 21.36 28.54 35.91
CA PHE A 66 20.30 29.05 35.03
C PHE A 66 20.74 29.12 33.57
N VAL A 67 21.95 29.64 33.28
CA VAL A 67 22.49 29.68 31.92
C VAL A 67 22.64 28.27 31.35
N LEU A 68 23.17 27.31 32.13
CA LEU A 68 23.26 25.90 31.72
C LEU A 68 21.90 25.29 31.43
N PHE A 69 20.91 25.53 32.30
CA PHE A 69 19.54 25.06 32.11
C PHE A 69 18.92 25.63 30.82
N VAL A 70 19.08 26.93 30.55
CA VAL A 70 18.58 27.56 29.33
C VAL A 70 19.23 26.94 28.09
N VAL A 71 20.53 26.65 28.11
CA VAL A 71 21.23 26.01 26.99
C VAL A 71 20.73 24.58 26.76
N ILE A 72 20.50 23.80 27.82
CA ILE A 72 19.96 22.43 27.72
C ILE A 72 18.52 22.47 27.17
N LEU A 73 17.67 23.34 27.73
CA LEU A 73 16.29 23.52 27.30
C LEU A 73 16.23 23.97 25.84
N PHE A 74 17.07 24.91 25.43
CA PHE A 74 17.18 25.35 24.05
C PHE A 74 17.56 24.19 23.11
N ASN A 75 18.52 23.34 23.48
CA ASN A 75 18.89 22.17 22.68
C ASN A 75 17.74 21.16 22.54
N ILE A 76 16.95 20.96 23.60
CA ILE A 76 15.75 20.09 23.56
C ILE A 76 14.70 20.69 22.63
N LEU A 77 14.41 21.99 22.76
CA LEU A 77 13.44 22.70 21.93
C LEU A 77 13.88 22.76 20.46
N LEU A 78 15.16 22.96 20.19
CA LEU A 78 15.71 22.96 18.83
C LEU A 78 15.61 21.57 18.19
N ARG A 79 15.91 20.50 18.96
CA ARG A 79 15.66 19.11 18.51
C ARG A 79 14.19 18.85 18.24
N LEU A 80 13.29 19.32 19.11
CA LEU A 80 11.85 19.18 18.92
C LEU A 80 11.37 19.97 17.69
N GLY A 81 11.86 21.20 17.50
CA GLY A 81 11.55 22.04 16.35
C GLY A 81 11.98 21.40 15.04
N MET A 82 13.21 20.86 14.97
CA MET A 82 13.67 20.10 13.80
C MET A 82 12.83 18.83 13.57
N PHE A 83 12.43 18.13 14.63
CA PHE A 83 11.55 16.97 14.51
C PHE A 83 10.18 17.33 13.93
N LEU A 84 9.56 18.40 14.43
CA LEU A 84 8.26 18.88 13.94
C LEU A 84 8.35 19.38 12.49
N LEU A 85 9.39 20.13 12.15
CA LEU A 85 9.62 20.59 10.77
C LEU A 85 9.74 19.41 9.81
N ASN A 86 10.49 18.37 10.21
CA ASN A 86 10.62 17.16 9.41
C ASN A 86 9.31 16.37 9.31
N TYR A 87 8.51 16.34 10.39
CA TYR A 87 7.20 15.68 10.39
C TYR A 87 6.20 16.35 9.42
N PHE A 88 6.13 17.68 9.40
CA PHE A 88 5.18 18.40 8.54
C PHE A 88 5.69 18.64 7.12
N SER A 89 7.01 18.64 6.88
CA SER A 89 7.59 18.90 5.56
C SER A 89 7.90 17.63 4.75
N GLN A 90 7.69 16.43 5.32
CA GLN A 90 7.89 15.20 4.58
C GLN A 90 6.79 15.00 3.53
N SER A 91 7.21 14.93 2.27
CA SER A 91 6.34 14.51 1.18
C SER A 91 5.80 13.10 1.43
N ASN A 92 4.56 12.84 0.98
CA ASN A 92 3.86 11.59 1.22
C ASN A 92 4.62 10.42 0.57
N THR A 93 5.25 9.59 1.41
CA THR A 93 6.02 8.42 0.99
C THR A 93 5.16 7.25 0.52
N ASN A 94 3.84 7.32 0.75
CA ASN A 94 2.90 6.23 0.50
C ASN A 94 1.65 6.68 -0.29
N PRO A 95 1.81 7.25 -1.50
CA PRO A 95 0.71 7.85 -2.24
C PRO A 95 -0.23 6.81 -2.88
N TYR A 96 -1.50 7.16 -2.97
CA TYR A 96 -2.45 6.46 -3.85
C TYR A 96 -2.22 6.91 -5.29
N LEU A 97 -1.94 5.95 -6.17
CA LEU A 97 -1.93 6.19 -7.61
C LEU A 97 -3.37 6.21 -8.15
N ILE A 98 -4.20 5.31 -7.65
CA ILE A 98 -5.64 5.25 -7.87
C ILE A 98 -6.31 5.09 -6.50
N GLN A 99 -7.18 6.02 -6.13
CA GLN A 99 -7.94 6.02 -4.88
C GLN A 99 -9.42 5.86 -5.19
N GLY A 100 -9.96 4.67 -4.98
CA GLY A 100 -11.30 4.29 -5.41
C GLY A 100 -11.30 3.34 -6.60
N LEU A 101 -12.48 3.19 -7.20
CA LEU A 101 -12.81 2.22 -8.23
C LEU A 101 -12.61 2.79 -9.64
N ILE A 102 -11.96 2.01 -10.49
CA ILE A 102 -11.86 2.22 -11.94
C ILE A 102 -12.20 0.93 -12.69
N ASP A 103 -12.66 1.08 -13.93
CA ASP A 103 -12.89 -0.05 -14.83
C ASP A 103 -11.56 -0.54 -15.39
N GLY A 104 -11.36 -1.85 -15.42
CA GLY A 104 -10.11 -2.49 -15.86
C GLY A 104 -9.79 -2.29 -17.35
N ASN A 105 -10.71 -1.74 -18.13
CA ASN A 105 -10.56 -1.45 -19.56
C ASN A 105 -10.31 0.04 -19.87
N LYS A 106 -10.13 0.88 -18.83
CA LYS A 106 -9.86 2.31 -18.96
C LYS A 106 -8.41 2.60 -18.62
N SER A 107 -7.63 2.96 -19.65
CA SER A 107 -6.23 3.34 -19.49
C SER A 107 -6.07 4.64 -18.71
N ILE A 108 -5.16 4.63 -17.75
CA ILE A 108 -4.84 5.77 -16.88
C ILE A 108 -3.33 5.88 -16.75
N TRP A 109 -2.82 7.09 -16.97
CA TRP A 109 -1.38 7.38 -16.93
C TRP A 109 -1.10 8.28 -15.73
N VAL A 110 -0.34 7.76 -14.77
CA VAL A 110 0.02 8.49 -13.55
C VAL A 110 1.43 9.04 -13.71
N LYS A 111 1.48 10.34 -14.00
CA LYS A 111 2.74 11.07 -14.19
C LYS A 111 3.54 11.16 -12.90
N GLN A 112 4.86 11.14 -13.04
CA GLN A 112 5.79 11.19 -11.91
C GLN A 112 6.48 12.55 -11.76
N ASP A 113 6.51 13.37 -12.82
CA ASP A 113 7.18 14.67 -12.80
C ASP A 113 6.45 15.62 -11.82
N PRO A 114 7.10 16.02 -10.69
CA PRO A 114 6.49 16.88 -9.69
C PRO A 114 6.12 18.27 -10.19
N LYS A 115 6.58 18.66 -11.39
CA LYS A 115 6.21 19.93 -12.02
C LYS A 115 4.79 19.93 -12.60
N ASP A 116 4.18 18.76 -12.77
CA ASP A 116 2.80 18.62 -13.21
C ASP A 116 1.87 18.54 -11.98
N ASP A 117 0.84 19.40 -11.95
CA ASP A 117 -0.12 19.49 -10.85
C ASP A 117 -0.91 18.18 -10.61
N ASN A 118 -1.04 17.34 -11.64
CA ASN A 118 -1.73 16.05 -11.55
C ASN A 118 -0.77 14.86 -11.34
N SER A 119 0.53 15.14 -11.13
CA SER A 119 1.51 14.10 -10.87
C SER A 119 1.36 13.48 -9.48
N VAL A 120 1.76 12.22 -9.38
CA VAL A 120 1.85 11.49 -8.10
C VAL A 120 3.27 10.93 -7.99
N PRO A 121 4.23 11.72 -7.47
CA PRO A 121 5.63 11.31 -7.43
C PRO A 121 5.84 10.11 -6.50
N LEU A 122 6.49 9.06 -7.01
CA LEU A 122 6.90 7.92 -6.19
C LEU A 122 8.31 8.13 -5.65
N LEU A 123 8.40 8.34 -4.34
CA LEU A 123 9.68 8.49 -3.66
C LEU A 123 10.31 7.13 -3.38
N ARG A 124 11.63 7.03 -3.54
CA ARG A 124 12.39 5.82 -3.24
C ARG A 124 12.55 5.65 -1.72
N SER A 125 12.78 4.42 -1.26
CA SER A 125 13.23 4.18 0.12
C SER A 125 14.52 4.94 0.39
N ASN A 126 14.51 5.81 1.40
CA ASN A 126 15.69 6.58 1.78
C ASN A 126 16.43 5.92 2.95
N ASN A 127 17.65 5.47 2.70
CA ASN A 127 18.61 4.95 3.68
C ASN A 127 18.02 3.92 4.68
N LYS A 128 17.24 2.96 4.17
CA LYS A 128 16.71 1.88 5.02
C LYS A 128 17.84 0.89 5.36
N PRO A 129 17.88 0.35 6.60
CA PRO A 129 18.95 -0.58 7.02
C PRO A 129 19.07 -1.84 6.15
N SER A 130 17.96 -2.26 5.57
CA SER A 130 17.78 -3.40 4.68
C SER A 130 18.08 -3.07 3.20
N GLY A 131 18.47 -1.84 2.86
CA GLY A 131 18.72 -1.42 1.49
C GLY A 131 17.45 -0.94 0.77
N ILE A 132 17.22 -1.42 -0.45
CA ILE A 132 16.05 -1.03 -1.24
C ILE A 132 14.77 -1.63 -0.63
N GLU A 133 13.75 -0.79 -0.45
CA GLU A 133 12.44 -1.25 0.01
C GLU A 133 11.31 -0.55 -0.72
N TRP A 134 10.28 -1.31 -1.08
CA TRP A 134 9.00 -0.73 -1.50
C TRP A 134 7.89 -1.77 -1.42
N THR A 135 6.65 -1.29 -1.45
CA THR A 135 5.47 -2.16 -1.57
C THR A 135 4.47 -1.56 -2.56
N TRP A 136 3.94 -2.39 -3.46
CA TRP A 136 2.77 -2.06 -4.28
C TRP A 136 1.57 -2.86 -3.77
N SER A 137 0.42 -2.22 -3.70
CA SER A 137 -0.82 -2.82 -3.22
C SER A 137 -1.94 -2.46 -4.19
N VAL A 138 -2.77 -3.43 -4.55
CA VAL A 138 -3.93 -3.21 -5.41
C VAL A 138 -5.03 -4.20 -5.10
N TRP A 139 -6.28 -3.77 -5.25
CA TRP A 139 -7.43 -4.66 -5.28
C TRP A 139 -7.88 -4.90 -6.70
N LEU A 140 -8.15 -6.15 -7.03
CA LEU A 140 -8.56 -6.57 -8.36
C LEU A 140 -9.85 -7.38 -8.29
N PHE A 141 -10.71 -7.14 -9.26
CA PHE A 141 -11.90 -7.93 -9.55
C PHE A 141 -11.84 -8.34 -11.01
N VAL A 142 -11.52 -9.60 -11.29
CA VAL A 142 -11.38 -10.10 -12.66
C VAL A 142 -12.64 -10.87 -13.04
N ASN A 143 -13.35 -10.45 -14.08
CA ASN A 143 -14.58 -11.13 -14.53
C ASN A 143 -14.25 -12.41 -15.29
N ASP A 144 -13.32 -12.29 -16.23
CA ASP A 144 -12.80 -13.35 -17.08
C ASP A 144 -11.39 -12.98 -17.56
N VAL A 145 -10.67 -13.97 -18.06
CA VAL A 145 -9.31 -13.86 -18.61
C VAL A 145 -9.31 -13.88 -20.14
N GLY A 146 -10.51 -13.83 -20.76
CA GLY A 146 -10.70 -14.01 -22.19
C GLY A 146 -10.43 -15.44 -22.69
N THR A 147 -10.70 -15.69 -23.97
CA THR A 147 -10.33 -16.92 -24.69
C THR A 147 -9.19 -16.67 -25.69
N PRO A 148 -8.00 -17.30 -25.57
CA PRO A 148 -6.85 -17.01 -26.43
C PRO A 148 -7.23 -16.79 -27.90
N GLY A 149 -6.88 -15.62 -28.46
CA GLY A 149 -7.24 -15.25 -29.84
C GLY A 149 -8.55 -14.46 -30.02
N ALA A 150 -9.34 -14.21 -28.96
CA ALA A 150 -10.50 -13.33 -29.05
C ALA A 150 -10.07 -11.85 -29.12
N SER A 151 -10.22 -11.28 -30.32
CA SER A 151 -10.04 -9.85 -30.62
C SER A 151 -11.08 -9.00 -29.87
N GLY A 152 -10.81 -8.70 -28.61
CA GLY A 152 -11.53 -7.70 -27.84
C GLY A 152 -10.85 -6.34 -27.95
N SER A 153 -11.27 -5.55 -28.95
CA SER A 153 -11.10 -4.08 -29.04
C SER A 153 -9.71 -3.46 -28.79
N SER A 154 -8.67 -3.91 -29.50
CA SER A 154 -7.48 -3.09 -29.85
C SER A 154 -6.82 -3.62 -31.14
N PRO A 155 -6.39 -2.77 -32.10
CA PRO A 155 -6.46 -3.02 -33.54
C PRO A 155 -5.34 -3.88 -34.15
N THR A 156 -4.62 -4.66 -33.36
CA THR A 156 -3.63 -5.62 -33.85
C THR A 156 -3.91 -7.00 -33.25
N VAL A 157 -4.71 -7.75 -34.00
CA VAL A 157 -4.95 -9.18 -33.77
C VAL A 157 -3.65 -9.92 -34.01
N LEU A 158 -2.94 -10.24 -32.94
CA LEU A 158 -1.86 -11.21 -32.98
C LEU A 158 -2.48 -12.57 -32.70
N THR A 159 -2.29 -13.49 -33.62
CA THR A 159 -2.85 -14.85 -33.69
C THR A 159 -2.29 -15.81 -32.64
N ASN A 160 -1.54 -15.33 -31.66
CA ASN A 160 -0.77 -16.16 -30.74
C ASN A 160 -1.30 -16.00 -29.31
N ASN A 161 -1.49 -17.13 -28.64
CA ASN A 161 -2.05 -17.30 -27.30
C ASN A 161 -1.19 -16.71 -26.15
N ASP A 162 -0.17 -15.90 -26.48
CA ASP A 162 0.82 -15.39 -25.54
C ASP A 162 0.55 -13.93 -25.15
N ARG A 163 -0.64 -13.39 -25.45
CA ARG A 163 -0.98 -12.03 -25.05
C ARG A 163 -1.25 -11.95 -23.56
N TYR A 164 -0.86 -10.83 -22.96
CA TYR A 164 -1.17 -10.49 -21.59
C TYR A 164 -2.08 -9.26 -21.53
N HIS A 165 -3.08 -9.33 -20.65
CA HIS A 165 -3.88 -8.20 -20.23
C HIS A 165 -3.06 -7.32 -19.28
N HIS A 166 -3.09 -6.01 -19.50
CA HIS A 166 -2.33 -5.07 -18.69
C HIS A 166 -3.10 -4.69 -17.43
N ILE A 167 -2.49 -4.83 -16.25
CA ILE A 167 -3.08 -4.33 -15.00
C ILE A 167 -2.42 -3.01 -14.62
N PHE A 168 -1.11 -3.02 -14.37
CA PHE A 168 -0.32 -1.80 -14.25
C PHE A 168 1.17 -2.09 -14.46
N HIS A 169 1.94 -1.08 -14.84
CA HIS A 169 3.40 -1.15 -14.77
C HIS A 169 4.01 0.24 -14.54
N LYS A 170 5.14 0.29 -13.84
CA LYS A 170 6.00 1.46 -13.79
C LYS A 170 7.16 1.26 -14.77
N GLY A 171 7.25 2.07 -15.82
CA GLY A 171 8.21 1.85 -16.91
C GLY A 171 7.94 2.74 -18.11
N THR A 172 8.44 2.36 -19.28
CA THR A 172 8.21 3.13 -20.51
C THR A 172 6.90 2.73 -21.19
N ASN A 173 6.25 3.67 -21.89
CA ASN A 173 5.09 3.40 -22.76
C ASN A 173 5.50 2.70 -24.08
N SER A 174 6.15 1.54 -23.96
CA SER A 174 6.61 0.72 -25.06
C SER A 174 6.35 -0.74 -24.71
N TYR A 175 5.72 -1.47 -25.63
CA TYR A 175 5.21 -2.80 -25.37
C TYR A 175 5.75 -3.78 -26.40
N ALA A 176 6.11 -4.97 -25.94
CA ALA A 176 6.41 -6.10 -26.80
C ALA A 176 5.12 -6.63 -27.45
N THR A 177 5.29 -7.47 -28.46
CA THR A 177 4.20 -8.11 -29.23
C THR A 177 3.19 -8.84 -28.32
N ASN A 178 3.62 -9.34 -27.17
CA ASN A 178 2.77 -10.01 -26.19
C ASN A 178 1.98 -9.07 -25.27
N GLY A 179 2.17 -7.74 -25.36
CA GLY A 179 1.52 -6.76 -24.47
C GLY A 179 2.22 -6.53 -23.13
N VAL A 180 3.41 -7.11 -22.92
CA VAL A 180 4.28 -6.80 -21.76
C VAL A 180 5.11 -5.56 -22.09
N ALA A 181 5.27 -4.63 -21.15
CA ALA A 181 6.15 -3.48 -21.36
C ALA A 181 7.57 -3.94 -21.65
N SER A 182 8.18 -3.42 -22.71
CA SER A 182 9.46 -3.92 -23.23
C SER A 182 10.68 -3.44 -22.47
N LEU A 183 10.55 -2.37 -21.67
CA LEU A 183 11.67 -1.77 -20.98
C LEU A 183 11.28 -1.15 -19.63
N ASN A 184 12.16 -1.34 -18.65
CA ASN A 184 12.11 -0.76 -17.31
C ASN A 184 10.88 -1.15 -16.50
N ASN A 185 10.44 -2.42 -16.54
CA ASN A 185 9.39 -2.89 -15.63
C ASN A 185 9.83 -2.75 -14.17
N GLY A 186 9.14 -1.92 -13.38
CA GLY A 186 9.59 -1.48 -12.07
C GLY A 186 8.53 -1.35 -10.96
N PRO A 187 7.64 -2.34 -10.68
CA PRO A 187 7.37 -3.60 -11.39
C PRO A 187 6.30 -3.42 -12.48
N GLY A 188 6.04 -4.48 -13.25
CA GLY A 188 4.87 -4.65 -14.09
C GLY A 188 4.03 -5.86 -13.65
N VAL A 189 2.70 -5.71 -13.74
CA VAL A 189 1.71 -6.71 -13.38
C VAL A 189 0.77 -6.92 -14.56
N TYR A 190 0.68 -8.17 -14.97
CA TYR A 190 -0.02 -8.61 -16.17
C TYR A 190 -0.87 -9.83 -15.87
N LEU A 191 -1.95 -10.02 -16.60
CA LEU A 191 -2.87 -11.14 -16.46
C LEU A 191 -2.83 -11.98 -17.74
N SER A 192 -2.71 -13.29 -17.61
CA SER A 192 -2.66 -14.21 -18.75
C SER A 192 -3.97 -14.25 -19.53
N TYR A 193 -3.86 -14.43 -20.85
CA TYR A 193 -4.99 -14.66 -21.77
C TYR A 193 -5.17 -16.16 -22.02
N ASN A 194 -5.33 -16.95 -20.97
CA ASN A 194 -5.41 -18.42 -21.02
C ASN A 194 -6.58 -18.94 -20.17
N GLN A 195 -6.84 -20.25 -20.21
CA GLN A 195 -7.91 -20.85 -19.38
C GLN A 195 -7.56 -20.87 -17.88
N ASN A 196 -6.27 -20.79 -17.54
CA ASN A 196 -5.79 -20.83 -16.17
C ASN A 196 -5.46 -19.41 -15.71
N PRO A 197 -6.33 -18.76 -14.92
CA PRO A 197 -6.14 -17.35 -14.61
C PRO A 197 -4.88 -17.16 -13.76
N THR A 198 -3.85 -16.54 -14.35
CA THR A 198 -2.52 -16.37 -13.77
C THR A 198 -2.09 -14.91 -13.82
N ILE A 199 -1.58 -14.40 -12.69
CA ILE A 199 -0.93 -13.09 -12.64
C ILE A 199 0.56 -13.27 -12.87
N HIS A 200 1.10 -12.50 -13.81
CA HIS A 200 2.51 -12.42 -14.14
C HIS A 200 3.08 -11.11 -13.62
N ILE A 201 4.08 -11.21 -12.75
CA ILE A 201 4.82 -10.07 -12.23
C ILE A 201 6.18 -10.07 -12.91
N VAL A 202 6.52 -8.95 -13.53
CA VAL A 202 7.76 -8.75 -14.29
C VAL A 202 8.51 -7.59 -13.65
N LEU A 203 9.80 -7.77 -13.39
CA LEU A 203 10.66 -6.76 -12.81
C LEU A 203 12.05 -6.79 -13.43
N ASP A 204 12.49 -5.66 -13.95
CA ASP A 204 13.83 -5.53 -14.49
C ASP A 204 14.85 -5.38 -13.37
N THR A 205 16.04 -5.95 -13.56
CA THR A 205 17.18 -5.75 -12.68
C THR A 205 18.24 -4.89 -13.37
N VAL A 206 19.27 -4.48 -12.63
CA VAL A 206 20.36 -3.66 -13.18
C VAL A 206 21.17 -4.39 -14.28
N VAL A 207 21.08 -5.72 -14.34
CA VAL A 207 21.70 -6.54 -15.39
C VAL A 207 20.64 -6.92 -16.42
N GLN A 208 20.80 -6.47 -17.67
CA GLN A 208 19.86 -6.73 -18.76
C GLN A 208 20.21 -8.03 -19.50
N ILE A 209 19.88 -9.18 -18.90
CA ILE A 209 19.80 -10.43 -19.65
C ILE A 209 18.32 -10.79 -19.82
N GLU A 210 17.61 -11.04 -18.72
CA GLU A 210 16.17 -11.29 -18.71
C GLU A 210 15.51 -10.65 -17.48
N PRO A 211 14.27 -10.16 -17.59
CA PRO A 211 13.54 -9.64 -16.45
C PRO A 211 13.23 -10.77 -15.45
N ALA A 212 13.24 -10.44 -14.16
CA ALA A 212 12.80 -11.35 -13.14
C ALA A 212 11.27 -11.51 -13.21
N THR A 213 10.82 -12.73 -13.46
CA THR A 213 9.39 -13.07 -13.52
C THR A 213 8.95 -13.92 -12.33
N MET A 214 7.69 -13.74 -11.93
CA MET A 214 6.97 -14.60 -10.98
C MET A 214 5.54 -14.77 -11.44
N ASN A 215 5.01 -15.98 -11.30
CA ASN A 215 3.65 -16.32 -11.72
C ASN A 215 2.83 -16.73 -10.49
N ILE A 216 1.61 -16.21 -10.40
CA ILE A 216 0.63 -16.58 -9.38
C ILE A 216 -0.57 -17.21 -10.08
N ASP A 217 -0.65 -18.53 -10.02
CA ASP A 217 -1.68 -19.31 -10.70
C ASP A 217 -2.98 -19.35 -9.89
N ASN A 218 -4.08 -19.70 -10.57
CA ASN A 218 -5.40 -19.95 -9.98
C ASN A 218 -5.97 -18.74 -9.22
N ILE A 219 -5.83 -17.54 -9.78
CA ILE A 219 -6.39 -16.35 -9.14
C ILE A 219 -7.94 -16.42 -9.08
N PRO A 220 -8.57 -15.82 -8.06
CA PRO A 220 -10.02 -15.78 -7.96
C PRO A 220 -10.65 -14.97 -9.10
N LEU A 221 -11.60 -15.59 -9.82
CA LEU A 221 -12.47 -14.90 -10.78
C LEU A 221 -13.79 -14.51 -10.12
N LYS A 222 -14.37 -13.38 -10.57
CA LYS A 222 -15.64 -12.80 -10.12
C LYS A 222 -15.70 -12.55 -8.61
N LYS A 223 -14.53 -12.38 -7.99
CA LYS A 223 -14.36 -12.08 -6.57
C LYS A 223 -13.28 -11.02 -6.44
N TRP A 224 -13.44 -10.16 -5.44
CA TRP A 224 -12.38 -9.24 -5.05
C TRP A 224 -11.26 -10.02 -4.38
N PHE A 225 -10.03 -9.74 -4.80
CA PHE A 225 -8.84 -10.17 -4.10
C PHE A 225 -7.83 -9.04 -4.05
N HIS A 226 -7.00 -9.08 -3.02
CA HIS A 226 -5.91 -8.14 -2.80
C HIS A 226 -4.61 -8.76 -3.32
N LEU A 227 -3.89 -8.01 -4.14
CA LEU A 227 -2.54 -8.33 -4.59
C LEU A 227 -1.57 -7.32 -3.98
N LEU A 228 -0.51 -7.81 -3.34
CA LEU A 228 0.55 -6.97 -2.80
C LEU A 228 1.92 -7.52 -3.17
N ILE A 229 2.77 -6.65 -3.69
CA ILE A 229 4.14 -6.98 -4.11
C ILE A 229 5.07 -6.20 -3.21
N ARG A 230 5.85 -6.90 -2.40
CA ARG A 230 6.77 -6.33 -1.41
C ARG A 230 8.18 -6.66 -1.83
N LEU A 231 9.03 -5.64 -1.94
CA LEU A 231 10.47 -5.79 -2.12
C LEU A 231 11.18 -5.37 -0.84
N GLN A 232 12.10 -6.20 -0.38
CA GLN A 232 13.07 -5.87 0.65
C GLN A 232 14.45 -6.41 0.24
N ASN A 233 15.40 -5.51 0.01
CA ASN A 233 16.70 -5.82 -0.57
C ASN A 233 16.56 -6.53 -1.94
N ASN A 234 16.93 -7.81 -2.00
CA ASN A 234 16.77 -8.68 -3.17
C ASN A 234 15.57 -9.63 -3.06
N ASN A 235 14.84 -9.61 -1.95
CA ASN A 235 13.73 -10.52 -1.72
C ASN A 235 12.43 -9.87 -2.19
N ILE A 236 11.74 -10.54 -3.10
CA ILE A 236 10.38 -10.17 -3.48
C ILE A 236 9.41 -11.19 -2.93
N ASP A 237 8.44 -10.68 -2.20
CA ASP A 237 7.31 -11.44 -1.69
C ASP A 237 6.04 -10.93 -2.36
N VAL A 238 5.23 -11.86 -2.86
CA VAL A 238 3.91 -11.57 -3.42
C VAL A 238 2.87 -12.14 -2.46
N TYR A 239 1.99 -11.28 -1.96
CA TYR A 239 0.89 -11.64 -1.10
C TYR A 239 -0.41 -11.59 -1.88
N MET A 240 -1.24 -12.62 -1.73
CA MET A 240 -2.65 -12.58 -2.10
C MET A 240 -3.51 -12.66 -0.84
N ASN A 241 -4.41 -11.69 -0.66
CA ASN A 241 -5.28 -11.60 0.52
C ASN A 241 -4.51 -11.70 1.86
N GLY A 242 -3.29 -11.15 1.91
CA GLY A 242 -2.44 -11.16 3.11
C GLY A 242 -1.62 -12.43 3.33
N VAL A 243 -1.73 -13.43 2.45
CA VAL A 243 -0.95 -14.68 2.52
C VAL A 243 0.12 -14.69 1.41
N ILE A 244 1.35 -15.10 1.76
CA ILE A 244 2.43 -15.25 0.77
C ILE A 244 2.04 -16.30 -0.27
N SER A 245 1.97 -15.88 -1.52
CA SER A 245 1.64 -16.71 -2.69
C SER A 245 2.85 -16.98 -3.57
N ALA A 246 3.86 -16.10 -3.56
CA ALA A 246 5.17 -16.39 -4.13
C ALA A 246 6.27 -15.66 -3.36
N HIS A 247 7.45 -16.26 -3.37
CA HIS A 247 8.68 -15.68 -2.84
C HIS A 247 9.80 -15.92 -3.86
N LYS A 248 10.60 -14.89 -4.14
CA LYS A 248 11.77 -14.99 -5.01
C LYS A 248 12.90 -14.12 -4.50
N ILE A 249 14.09 -14.71 -4.43
CA ILE A 249 15.34 -13.97 -4.23
C ILE A 249 15.86 -13.61 -5.61
N LEU A 250 16.10 -12.32 -5.85
CA LEU A 250 16.66 -11.83 -7.10
C LEU A 250 18.17 -12.00 -7.14
N ASP A 251 18.67 -12.50 -8.26
CA ASP A 251 20.12 -12.62 -8.52
C ASP A 251 20.81 -11.25 -8.60
N ASN A 252 20.08 -10.22 -9.04
CA ASN A 252 20.58 -8.88 -9.25
C ASN A 252 19.68 -7.83 -8.59
N VAL A 253 20.26 -6.66 -8.30
CA VAL A 253 19.51 -5.56 -7.69
C VAL A 253 18.38 -5.12 -8.62
N PRO A 254 17.13 -5.01 -8.13
CA PRO A 254 16.01 -4.57 -8.95
C PRO A 254 16.18 -3.11 -9.37
N LYS A 255 15.82 -2.83 -10.62
CA LYS A 255 16.03 -1.52 -11.24
C LYS A 255 14.98 -0.54 -10.73
N GLN A 256 15.45 0.59 -10.18
CA GLN A 256 14.59 1.71 -9.82
C GLN A 256 14.61 2.76 -10.93
N ASN A 257 13.44 3.12 -11.44
CA ASN A 257 13.30 4.11 -12.50
C ASN A 257 12.38 5.27 -12.08
N TYR A 258 12.38 6.36 -12.84
CA TYR A 258 11.54 7.55 -12.60
C TYR A 258 10.43 7.70 -13.65
N TYR A 259 10.21 6.67 -14.47
CA TYR A 259 9.17 6.72 -15.50
C TYR A 259 7.77 6.65 -14.90
N ASP A 260 6.80 7.04 -15.71
CA ASP A 260 5.38 7.05 -15.36
C ASP A 260 4.84 5.66 -15.04
N VAL A 261 3.67 5.66 -14.38
CA VAL A 261 2.93 4.44 -14.08
C VAL A 261 1.73 4.37 -14.99
N PHE A 262 1.68 3.33 -15.80
CA PHE A 262 0.56 3.06 -16.68
C PHE A 262 -0.34 2.04 -15.99
N VAL A 263 -1.65 2.26 -16.03
CA VAL A 263 -2.66 1.42 -15.39
C VAL A 263 -3.71 1.08 -16.44
N CYS A 264 -4.06 -0.20 -16.54
CA CYS A 264 -5.10 -0.72 -17.46
C CYS A 264 -4.88 -0.28 -18.92
N ASP A 265 -3.62 -0.20 -19.35
CA ASP A 265 -3.27 0.30 -20.67
C ASP A 265 -3.40 -0.79 -21.74
N HIS A 266 -3.29 -0.45 -23.04
CA HIS A 266 -3.31 -1.45 -24.12
C HIS A 266 -4.57 -2.36 -24.14
N GLY A 267 -5.71 -1.82 -23.71
CA GLY A 267 -6.98 -2.56 -23.59
C GLY A 267 -7.24 -3.13 -22.19
N GLY A 268 -6.25 -3.07 -21.30
CA GLY A 268 -6.38 -3.41 -19.89
C GLY A 268 -6.77 -4.87 -19.67
N PHE A 269 -7.72 -5.10 -18.76
CA PHE A 269 -8.30 -6.41 -18.46
C PHE A 269 -9.81 -6.32 -18.26
N ASN A 270 -10.51 -7.45 -18.38
CA ASN A 270 -11.94 -7.53 -18.10
C ASN A 270 -12.20 -7.60 -16.59
N GLY A 271 -12.54 -6.46 -16.00
CA GLY A 271 -12.73 -6.37 -14.57
C GLY A 271 -12.75 -4.95 -14.03
N SER A 272 -12.40 -4.83 -12.75
CA SER A 272 -12.25 -3.54 -12.07
C SER A 272 -11.01 -3.55 -11.18
N LEU A 273 -10.42 -2.38 -11.02
CA LEU A 273 -9.28 -2.13 -10.15
C LEU A 273 -9.70 -1.15 -9.05
N SER A 274 -9.22 -1.36 -7.83
CA SER A 274 -9.44 -0.42 -6.73
C SER A 274 -8.16 -0.21 -5.91
N ASN A 275 -7.97 1.03 -5.45
CA ASN A 275 -6.93 1.40 -4.48
C ASN A 275 -5.51 0.92 -4.87
N LEU A 276 -5.03 1.29 -6.06
CA LEU A 276 -3.63 1.10 -6.42
C LEU A 276 -2.76 2.07 -5.62
N ARG A 277 -1.90 1.54 -4.75
CA ARG A 277 -1.10 2.32 -3.81
C ARG A 277 0.34 1.85 -3.78
N TYR A 278 1.24 2.81 -3.67
CA TYR A 278 2.67 2.59 -3.47
C TYR A 278 3.07 2.93 -2.03
N TYR A 279 4.09 2.26 -1.54
CA TYR A 279 4.75 2.54 -0.27
C TYR A 279 6.27 2.52 -0.47
N ALA A 280 6.97 3.55 0.01
CA ALA A 280 8.44 3.65 -0.04
C ALA A 280 9.15 2.80 1.05
N SER A 281 8.50 1.73 1.51
CA SER A 281 8.98 0.82 2.55
C SER A 281 8.43 -0.59 2.33
N ALA A 282 9.11 -1.59 2.91
CA ALA A 282 8.63 -2.96 2.91
C ALA A 282 7.61 -3.13 4.05
N LEU A 283 6.32 -3.25 3.70
CA LEU A 283 5.27 -3.36 4.71
C LEU A 283 5.44 -4.61 5.56
N ASN A 284 5.11 -4.49 6.85
CA ASN A 284 5.03 -5.62 7.77
C ASN A 284 3.66 -6.31 7.67
N ILE A 285 3.58 -7.52 8.23
CA ILE A 285 2.35 -8.34 8.15
C ILE A 285 1.13 -7.66 8.79
N PHE A 286 1.29 -6.89 9.86
CA PHE A 286 0.19 -6.15 10.48
C PHE A 286 -0.40 -5.09 9.54
N SER A 287 0.46 -4.35 8.84
CA SER A 287 0.03 -3.34 7.86
C SER A 287 -0.64 -4.00 6.66
N ILE A 288 -0.11 -5.12 6.20
CA ILE A 288 -0.71 -5.92 5.12
C ILE A 288 -2.13 -6.38 5.53
N ASN A 289 -2.26 -6.97 6.73
CA ASN A 289 -3.55 -7.43 7.24
C ASN A 289 -4.55 -6.30 7.46
N ALA A 290 -4.09 -5.11 7.88
CA ALA A 290 -4.93 -3.94 8.00
C ALA A 290 -5.50 -3.50 6.63
N ILE A 291 -4.67 -3.53 5.57
CA ILE A 291 -5.11 -3.23 4.20
C ILE A 291 -6.15 -4.26 3.73
N VAL A 292 -5.88 -5.56 3.93
CA VAL A 292 -6.79 -6.64 3.54
C VAL A 292 -8.12 -6.52 4.28
N SER A 293 -8.08 -6.24 5.58
CA SER A 293 -9.28 -6.08 6.42
C SER A 293 -10.12 -4.86 6.04
N ALA A 294 -9.47 -3.79 5.54
CA ALA A 294 -10.18 -2.60 5.07
C ALA A 294 -10.96 -2.83 3.77
N GLY A 295 -10.52 -3.78 2.94
CA GLY A 295 -11.18 -4.11 1.68
C GLY A 295 -10.92 -3.10 0.53
N PRO A 296 -11.50 -3.36 -0.66
CA PRO A 296 -11.45 -2.44 -1.78
C PRO A 296 -12.34 -1.22 -1.53
N ASN A 297 -11.95 -0.06 -2.08
CA ASN A 297 -12.84 1.10 -2.13
C ASN A 297 -13.69 1.03 -3.42
N LEU A 298 -15.00 0.83 -3.25
CA LEU A 298 -15.95 0.71 -4.35
C LEU A 298 -16.54 2.05 -4.79
N SER A 299 -16.17 3.15 -4.13
CA SER A 299 -16.55 4.50 -4.57
C SER A 299 -15.79 4.87 -5.85
N PRO A 300 -16.36 5.71 -6.73
CA PRO A 300 -15.67 6.17 -7.93
C PRO A 300 -14.31 6.78 -7.58
N SER A 301 -13.30 6.52 -8.41
CA SER A 301 -11.96 7.05 -8.15
C SER A 301 -11.94 8.58 -8.08
N THR A 302 -11.24 9.09 -7.08
CA THR A 302 -11.00 10.53 -6.86
C THR A 302 -9.56 10.95 -7.14
N SER A 303 -8.72 10.04 -7.67
CA SER A 303 -7.31 10.34 -7.94
C SER A 303 -7.16 11.37 -9.07
N PRO A 304 -6.20 12.31 -8.98
CA PRO A 304 -6.01 13.37 -9.98
C PRO A 304 -5.77 12.85 -11.41
N ALA A 305 -5.06 11.73 -11.55
CA ALA A 305 -4.81 11.08 -12.83
C ALA A 305 -6.08 10.47 -13.46
N VAL A 306 -7.14 10.26 -12.68
CA VAL A 306 -8.42 9.74 -13.15
C VAL A 306 -9.34 10.90 -13.49
N GLY A 307 -9.39 11.26 -14.78
CA GLY A 307 -10.39 12.21 -15.26
C GLY A 307 -11.82 11.72 -14.99
N ALA A 308 -12.78 12.64 -14.91
CA ALA A 308 -14.18 12.33 -14.58
C ALA A 308 -14.85 11.29 -15.51
N SER A 309 -14.33 11.10 -16.73
CA SER A 309 -14.78 10.08 -17.70
C SER A 309 -14.26 8.67 -17.41
N ASN A 310 -13.22 8.54 -16.59
CA ASN A 310 -12.50 7.29 -16.31
C ASN A 310 -12.80 6.75 -14.90
N SER A 311 -13.46 7.53 -14.04
CA SER A 311 -13.95 7.03 -12.76
C SER A 311 -15.06 6.00 -13.01
N ALA A 312 -14.92 4.79 -12.49
CA ALA A 312 -15.99 3.80 -12.56
C ALA A 312 -17.20 4.35 -11.81
N LYS A 313 -18.40 4.20 -12.39
CA LYS A 313 -19.63 4.44 -11.64
C LYS A 313 -19.65 3.42 -10.51
N ALA A 314 -19.79 3.89 -9.26
CA ALA A 314 -19.92 3.00 -8.11
C ALA A 314 -20.94 1.90 -8.45
N PRO A 315 -20.69 0.62 -8.13
CA PRO A 315 -21.70 -0.40 -8.32
C PRO A 315 -22.95 0.02 -7.55
N LYS A 316 -23.98 0.44 -8.31
CA LYS A 316 -25.27 0.88 -7.78
C LYS A 316 -26.03 -0.33 -7.28
N TYR A 317 -25.61 -0.90 -6.15
CA TYR A 317 -26.52 -1.71 -5.33
C TYR A 317 -27.44 -0.74 -4.59
N GLY A 318 -28.36 -0.13 -5.35
CA GLY A 318 -29.32 0.88 -4.87
C GLY A 318 -29.36 2.13 -5.74
N ALA A 319 -30.54 2.40 -6.31
CA ALA A 319 -30.93 3.63 -6.99
C ALA A 319 -30.27 3.95 -8.34
N SER A 320 -30.78 3.35 -9.43
CA SER A 320 -31.05 4.01 -10.74
C SER A 320 -31.75 3.05 -11.71
N TYR A 321 -32.92 2.53 -11.33
CA TYR A 321 -33.77 1.72 -12.22
C TYR A 321 -34.98 2.52 -12.76
N LEU A 322 -34.99 3.84 -12.59
CA LEU A 322 -36.00 4.68 -13.22
C LEU A 322 -35.35 5.39 -14.41
N SER A 323 -35.37 4.74 -15.57
CA SER A 323 -35.35 5.50 -16.81
C SER A 323 -36.68 6.28 -16.84
N SER A 324 -36.65 7.61 -17.01
CA SER A 324 -37.86 8.39 -17.27
C SER A 324 -38.27 8.35 -18.76
N LEU A 325 -37.51 7.60 -19.57
CA LEU A 325 -37.63 7.55 -21.03
C LEU A 325 -38.65 6.51 -21.56
N TRP A 326 -39.34 5.76 -20.68
CA TRP A 326 -40.32 4.75 -21.11
C TRP A 326 -41.77 5.28 -21.22
N TYR A 327 -42.02 6.58 -21.00
CA TYR A 327 -43.38 7.16 -21.06
C TYR A 327 -43.58 8.29 -22.08
N THR A 328 -42.63 8.59 -22.98
CA THR A 328 -42.81 9.67 -23.96
C THR A 328 -42.75 9.17 -25.40
N SER A 329 -43.71 8.34 -25.79
CA SER A 329 -44.14 8.22 -27.20
C SER A 329 -45.55 7.63 -27.33
N LYS A 330 -46.52 8.23 -26.63
CA LYS A 330 -47.95 8.19 -26.98
C LYS A 330 -48.64 9.48 -26.49
N LEU A 331 -48.28 10.60 -27.11
CA LEU A 331 -49.15 11.78 -27.23
C LEU A 331 -49.06 12.27 -28.67
#